data_AF-A0A7W1BDV1-F1
#
_entry.id   AF-A0A7W1BDV1-F1
#
_cell.length_a   1.000
_cell.length_b   1.000
_cell.length_c   1.000
_cell.angle_alpha   90.00
_cell.angle_beta   90.00
_cell.angle_gamma   90.00
#
_symmetry.space_group_name_H-M   'P 1'
#
loop_
_entity.id
_entity.type
_entity.pdbx_description
1 polymer ?
#
loop_
_entity_poly.entity_id
_entity_poly.type
_entity_poly.pdbx_seq_one_letter_code
_entity_poly.pdbx_strand_id
1 'polypeptide(L)'
;MRLTLSFIAALAISPAALAAQSLAERVRTAGDGTIRISFAARERVCGHASGISIIDGDDTDDEWVSDCERGPVRVSMRMRAGRVTEADTRVAGRWRTGRPGVRDLGLVPAREAADLLLALARQAGEEAGDELLTAATLADSAVVWPELLRMAREDGLPLETRRKAVFWLGQAAGEAATRGLDSIAVDDRGDLEVREHAVFALSQRPADEGVPALIRIARSNPHPELRRKALFWLGQSEDPRALTLFEEILR
;
A
#
# COMPACT_ATOMS: atom_id res chain seq x y z
N MET A 1 36.77 56.33 -19.10
CA MET A 1 36.75 54.86 -19.05
C MET A 1 35.58 54.46 -18.14
N ARG A 2 34.48 53.94 -18.72
CA ARG A 2 33.21 53.70 -18.01
C ARG A 2 33.28 52.37 -17.24
N LEU A 3 33.10 52.41 -15.92
CA LEU A 3 32.89 51.21 -15.09
C LEU A 3 31.47 50.68 -15.31
N THR A 4 31.35 49.48 -15.87
CA THR A 4 30.10 48.71 -15.90
C THR A 4 29.93 47.96 -14.58
N LEU A 5 28.97 48.39 -13.74
CA LEU A 5 28.49 47.60 -12.62
C LEU A 5 27.59 46.47 -13.15
N SER A 6 28.04 45.21 -13.05
CA SER A 6 27.18 44.05 -13.20
C SER A 6 26.33 43.86 -11.94
N PHE A 7 25.05 44.17 -12.04
CA PHE A 7 24.06 43.77 -11.04
C PHE A 7 23.81 42.27 -11.16
N ILE A 8 24.31 41.48 -10.20
CA ILE A 8 23.86 40.11 -10.00
C ILE A 8 22.49 40.20 -9.30
N ALA A 9 21.42 40.06 -10.07
CA ALA A 9 20.08 39.94 -9.52
C ALA A 9 19.97 38.62 -8.75
N ALA A 10 20.03 38.68 -7.41
CA ALA A 10 19.68 37.56 -6.56
C ALA A 10 18.18 37.29 -6.73
N LEU A 11 17.82 36.18 -7.39
CA LEU A 11 16.45 35.70 -7.48
C LEU A 11 15.97 35.36 -6.06
N ALA A 12 15.17 36.25 -5.47
CA ALA A 12 14.44 35.98 -4.25
C ALA A 12 13.34 34.95 -4.57
N ILE A 13 13.55 33.70 -4.17
CA ILE A 13 12.52 32.65 -4.27
C ILE A 13 11.38 33.06 -3.34
N SER A 14 10.26 33.46 -3.93
CA SER A 14 9.07 33.89 -3.18
C SER A 14 8.43 32.67 -2.47
N PRO A 15 7.88 32.82 -1.25
CA PRO A 15 7.25 31.72 -0.51
C PRO A 15 6.06 31.08 -1.26
N ALA A 16 5.42 31.82 -2.17
CA ALA A 16 4.39 31.29 -3.08
C ALA A 16 4.92 30.24 -4.07
N ALA A 17 6.20 30.31 -4.46
CA ALA A 17 6.82 29.33 -5.35
C ALA A 17 7.10 27.99 -4.65
N LEU A 18 7.35 27.99 -3.33
CA LEU A 18 7.47 26.74 -2.55
C LEU A 18 6.14 26.02 -2.36
N ALA A 19 5.02 26.76 -2.32
CA ALA A 19 3.69 26.17 -2.21
C ALA A 19 3.22 25.50 -3.51
N ALA A 20 3.85 25.81 -4.65
CA ALA A 20 3.57 25.21 -5.96
C ALA A 20 4.46 23.99 -6.27
N GLN A 21 5.43 23.67 -5.40
CA GLN A 21 6.37 22.58 -5.59
C GLN A 21 5.70 21.26 -5.19
N SER A 22 5.68 20.27 -6.09
CA SER A 22 5.09 18.96 -5.80
C SER A 22 5.74 18.29 -4.59
N LEU A 23 5.01 17.42 -3.90
CA LEU A 23 5.55 16.72 -2.73
C LEU A 23 6.83 15.93 -3.06
N ALA A 24 6.88 15.26 -4.22
CA ALA A 24 8.07 14.54 -4.69
C ALA A 24 9.28 15.46 -4.82
N GLU A 25 9.08 16.66 -5.35
CA GLU A 25 10.13 17.64 -5.58
C GLU A 25 10.61 18.28 -4.26
N ARG A 26 9.71 18.45 -3.27
CA ARG A 26 10.07 18.82 -1.89
C ARG A 26 10.92 17.75 -1.21
N VAL A 27 10.58 16.46 -1.38
CA VAL A 27 11.37 15.32 -0.85
C VAL A 27 12.75 15.27 -1.52
N ARG A 28 12.82 15.45 -2.84
CA ARG A 28 14.08 15.51 -3.58
C ARG A 28 14.98 16.66 -3.11
N THR A 29 14.40 17.85 -2.89
CA THR A 29 15.10 19.06 -2.42
C THR A 29 15.57 18.93 -0.97
N ALA A 30 14.88 18.13 -0.16
CA ALA A 30 15.28 17.85 1.21
C ALA A 30 16.65 17.16 1.32
N GLY A 31 17.01 16.37 0.29
CA GLY A 31 18.28 15.66 0.19
C GLY A 31 18.39 14.48 1.15
N ASP A 32 19.63 14.10 1.44
CA ASP A 32 19.95 13.02 2.37
C ASP A 32 19.61 13.39 3.82
N GLY A 33 19.22 12.39 4.61
CA GLY A 33 18.79 12.56 6.00
C GLY A 33 17.44 11.92 6.28
N THR A 34 16.84 12.27 7.42
CA THR A 34 15.49 11.78 7.76
C THR A 34 14.45 12.78 7.31
N ILE A 35 13.50 12.36 6.48
CA ILE A 35 12.36 13.16 6.06
C ILE A 35 11.10 12.62 6.76
N ARG A 36 10.25 13.52 7.23
CA ARG A 36 8.94 13.17 7.79
C ARG A 36 7.83 13.81 6.97
N ILE A 37 6.76 13.06 6.76
CA ILE A 37 5.48 13.55 6.24
C ILE A 37 4.36 13.05 7.14
N SER A 38 3.26 13.79 7.21
CA SER A 38 2.01 13.32 7.81
C SER A 38 0.87 13.51 6.82
N PHE A 39 -0.12 12.63 6.81
CA PHE A 39 -1.29 12.76 5.95
C PHE A 39 -2.52 12.13 6.60
N ALA A 40 -3.72 12.50 6.13
CA ALA A 40 -4.96 11.93 6.64
C ALA A 40 -4.99 10.41 6.38
N ALA A 41 -5.33 9.64 7.43
CA ALA A 41 -5.57 8.21 7.30
C ALA A 41 -6.99 7.95 6.76
N ARG A 42 -7.16 6.91 5.95
CA ARG A 42 -8.49 6.44 5.52
C ARG A 42 -9.32 6.02 6.73
N GLU A 43 -10.63 5.93 6.51
CA GLU A 43 -11.55 5.44 7.55
C GLU A 43 -11.10 4.08 8.11
N ARG A 44 -11.42 3.84 9.38
CA ARG A 44 -11.17 2.58 10.11
C ARG A 44 -9.70 2.26 10.39
N VAL A 45 -8.76 3.13 9.98
CA VAL A 45 -7.35 3.02 10.35
C VAL A 45 -7.08 3.69 11.69
N CYS A 46 -6.34 3.01 12.56
CA CYS A 46 -5.82 3.55 13.81
C CYS A 46 -4.46 2.97 14.18
N GLY A 47 -3.79 3.59 15.14
CA GLY A 47 -2.50 3.15 15.67
C GLY A 47 -2.57 2.84 17.15
N HIS A 48 -1.70 1.95 17.59
CA HIS A 48 -1.49 1.58 18.99
C HIS A 48 -0.01 1.25 19.21
N ALA A 49 0.39 0.89 20.44
CA ALA A 49 1.80 0.68 20.78
C ALA A 49 2.46 -0.48 19.99
N SER A 50 1.69 -1.51 19.65
CA SER A 50 2.13 -2.69 18.92
C SER A 50 2.02 -2.58 17.40
N GLY A 51 1.43 -1.51 16.84
CA GLY A 51 1.33 -1.36 15.39
C GLY A 51 0.16 -0.53 14.90
N ILE A 52 -0.30 -0.87 13.70
CA ILE A 52 -1.40 -0.23 12.98
C ILE A 52 -2.49 -1.28 12.80
N SER A 53 -3.73 -0.89 13.08
CA SER A 53 -4.91 -1.72 12.87
C SER A 53 -5.85 -1.07 11.85
N ILE A 54 -6.44 -1.91 11.01
CA ILE A 54 -7.59 -1.58 10.17
C ILE A 54 -8.75 -2.35 10.81
N ILE A 55 -9.65 -1.66 11.48
CA ILE A 55 -10.77 -2.32 12.15
C ILE A 55 -11.72 -2.82 11.08
N ASP A 56 -12.29 -4.02 11.25
CA ASP A 56 -13.43 -4.57 10.49
C ASP A 56 -14.61 -4.78 11.47
N GLY A 57 -15.80 -4.21 11.21
CA GLY A 57 -16.92 -4.15 12.18
C GLY A 57 -17.02 -2.89 13.06
N ASP A 58 -18.06 -2.79 13.87
CA ASP A 58 -18.21 -1.76 14.90
C ASP A 58 -17.66 -2.35 16.21
N ASP A 59 -16.57 -1.78 16.74
CA ASP A 59 -15.97 -2.17 18.02
C ASP A 59 -16.88 -1.63 19.14
N THR A 60 -18.06 -2.24 19.30
CA THR A 60 -18.99 -1.97 20.40
C THR A 60 -18.86 -3.04 21.47
N ASP A 61 -17.63 -3.39 21.84
CA ASP A 61 -17.41 -4.20 23.03
C ASP A 61 -17.41 -3.27 24.24
N ASP A 62 -18.56 -3.13 24.88
CA ASP A 62 -18.78 -2.21 26.01
C ASP A 62 -17.91 -2.55 27.24
N GLU A 63 -17.25 -3.72 27.26
CA GLU A 63 -16.38 -4.18 28.34
C GLU A 63 -14.90 -3.74 28.17
N TRP A 64 -14.46 -3.44 26.94
CA TRP A 64 -13.04 -3.14 26.66
C TRP A 64 -12.84 -1.80 25.95
N VAL A 65 -12.02 -0.93 26.53
CA VAL A 65 -11.58 0.31 25.87
C VAL A 65 -10.42 0.00 24.94
N SER A 66 -10.68 0.06 23.63
CA SER A 66 -9.65 -0.08 22.59
C SER A 66 -8.56 1.00 22.73
N ASP A 67 -7.29 0.62 22.68
CA ASP A 67 -6.12 1.53 22.64
C ASP A 67 -5.82 2.06 21.22
N CYS A 68 -6.76 1.81 20.30
CA CYS A 68 -6.79 2.26 18.92
C CYS A 68 -6.97 3.79 18.83
N GLU A 69 -5.86 4.51 18.69
CA GLU A 69 -5.87 5.95 18.49
C GLU A 69 -6.02 6.28 16.99
N ARG A 70 -7.10 6.99 16.64
CA ARG A 70 -7.27 7.57 15.30
C ARG A 70 -6.44 8.85 15.16
N GLY A 71 -5.91 9.07 13.97
CA GLY A 71 -5.16 10.28 13.65
C GLY A 71 -4.46 10.18 12.30
N PRO A 72 -3.61 11.15 11.95
CA PRO A 72 -2.92 11.10 10.68
C PRO A 72 -1.94 9.92 10.64
N VAL A 73 -1.70 9.41 9.43
CA VAL A 73 -0.53 8.57 9.15
C VAL A 73 0.70 9.46 9.22
N ARG A 74 1.77 8.94 9.80
CA ARG A 74 3.05 9.59 10.03
C ARG A 74 4.14 8.68 9.48
N VAL A 75 4.83 9.15 8.45
CA VAL A 75 5.90 8.37 7.81
C VAL A 75 7.22 9.09 8.04
N SER A 76 8.20 8.34 8.55
CA SER A 76 9.60 8.76 8.65
C SER A 76 10.40 7.93 7.67
N MET A 77 11.10 8.58 6.74
CA MET A 77 11.92 7.91 5.72
C MET A 77 13.36 8.41 5.78
N ARG A 78 14.33 7.50 5.73
CA ARG A 78 15.76 7.84 5.65
C ARG A 78 16.18 7.83 4.19
N MET A 79 16.58 9.00 3.70
CA MET A 79 17.14 9.20 2.37
C MET A 79 18.67 9.08 2.40
N ARG A 80 19.22 8.30 1.46
CA ARG A 80 20.65 8.24 1.17
C ARG A 80 20.86 8.11 -0.33
N ALA A 81 21.69 8.98 -0.91
CA ALA A 81 21.96 9.01 -2.35
C ALA A 81 20.67 8.98 -3.20
N GLY A 82 19.64 9.71 -2.76
CA GLY A 82 18.34 9.78 -3.45
C GLY A 82 17.43 8.56 -3.33
N ARG A 83 17.78 7.56 -2.51
CA ARG A 83 16.93 6.37 -2.26
C ARG A 83 16.49 6.30 -0.80
N VAL A 84 15.32 5.72 -0.56
CA VAL A 84 14.87 5.40 0.80
C VAL A 84 15.56 4.11 1.24
N THR A 85 16.33 4.20 2.33
CA THR A 85 17.02 3.03 2.91
C THR A 85 16.28 2.46 4.12
N GLU A 86 15.49 3.27 4.81
CA GLU A 86 14.67 2.87 5.95
C GLU A 86 13.38 3.68 5.93
N ALA A 87 12.27 3.07 6.36
CA ALA A 87 11.01 3.75 6.59
C ALA A 87 10.36 3.23 7.89
N ASP A 88 9.54 4.05 8.52
CA ASP A 88 8.69 3.69 9.66
C ASP A 88 7.37 4.46 9.53
N THR A 89 6.27 3.75 9.69
CA THR A 89 4.90 4.28 9.63
C THR A 89 4.24 4.15 10.98
N ARG A 90 3.59 5.23 11.40
CA ARG A 90 2.73 5.28 12.58
C ARG A 90 1.39 5.88 12.21
N VAL A 91 0.38 5.57 13.00
CA VAL A 91 -0.89 6.29 12.97
C VAL A 91 -1.09 6.96 14.33
N ALA A 92 -1.67 8.16 14.32
CA ALA A 92 -1.83 9.00 15.51
C ALA A 92 -0.49 9.36 16.19
N GLY A 93 -0.51 9.62 17.50
CA GLY A 93 0.66 10.06 18.25
C GLY A 93 1.25 11.40 17.78
N ARG A 94 2.52 11.63 18.11
CA ARG A 94 3.23 12.88 17.79
C ARG A 94 4.72 12.66 17.53
N TRP A 95 5.30 13.49 16.67
CA TRP A 95 6.74 13.50 16.45
C TRP A 95 7.50 13.93 17.72
N ARG A 96 8.62 13.28 17.99
CA ARG A 96 9.61 13.80 18.95
C ARG A 96 10.28 15.04 18.35
N THR A 97 10.30 16.11 19.14
CA THR A 97 10.95 17.40 18.80
C THR A 97 12.46 17.34 19.08
N GLY A 98 13.22 18.22 18.44
CA GLY A 98 14.65 18.42 18.75
C GLY A 98 15.63 17.36 18.23
N ARG A 99 15.24 16.46 17.32
CA ARG A 99 16.20 15.57 16.66
C ARG A 99 16.93 16.30 15.51
N PRO A 100 18.27 16.43 15.56
CA PRO A 100 19.03 17.04 14.47
C PRO A 100 18.97 16.17 13.21
N GLY A 101 19.10 16.80 12.03
CA GLY A 101 19.12 16.09 10.73
C GLY A 101 17.76 15.51 10.28
N VAL A 102 16.67 15.95 10.91
CA VAL A 102 15.30 15.61 10.50
C VAL A 102 14.67 16.80 9.79
N ARG A 103 14.17 16.58 8.57
CA ARG A 103 13.35 17.55 7.85
C ARG A 103 11.90 17.11 7.87
N ASP A 104 11.06 17.88 8.57
CA ASP A 104 9.63 17.65 8.60
C ASP A 104 8.94 18.47 7.52
N LEU A 105 8.25 17.80 6.60
CA LEU A 105 7.45 18.42 5.54
C LEU A 105 6.00 18.69 5.97
N GLY A 106 5.65 18.33 7.21
CA GLY A 106 4.37 18.62 7.83
C GLY A 106 3.22 17.76 7.29
N LEU A 107 2.01 18.29 7.43
CA LEU A 107 0.80 17.69 6.87
C LEU A 107 0.75 17.91 5.36
N VAL A 108 0.54 16.85 4.60
CA VAL A 108 0.47 16.86 3.13
C VAL A 108 -0.83 16.21 2.66
N PRO A 109 -1.30 16.50 1.43
CA PRO A 109 -2.48 15.85 0.87
C PRO A 109 -2.30 14.33 0.79
N ALA A 110 -3.29 13.57 1.26
CA ALA A 110 -3.20 12.11 1.37
C ALA A 110 -3.00 11.41 0.02
N ARG A 111 -3.66 11.90 -1.04
CA ARG A 111 -3.45 11.41 -2.41
C ARG A 111 -2.01 11.62 -2.87
N GLU A 112 -1.46 12.82 -2.72
CA GLU A 112 -0.07 13.09 -3.11
C GLU A 112 0.93 12.27 -2.29
N ALA A 113 0.64 12.02 -1.01
CA ALA A 113 1.43 11.15 -0.18
C ALA A 113 1.42 9.71 -0.72
N ALA A 114 0.24 9.15 -1.02
CA ALA A 114 0.12 7.80 -1.57
C ALA A 114 0.90 7.65 -2.88
N ASP A 115 0.73 8.59 -3.82
CA ASP A 115 1.41 8.57 -5.11
C ASP A 115 2.94 8.62 -4.94
N LEU A 116 3.43 9.51 -4.07
CA LEU A 116 4.86 9.59 -3.73
C LEU A 116 5.36 8.29 -3.12
N LEU A 117 4.66 7.76 -2.12
CA LEU A 117 5.10 6.59 -1.36
C LEU A 117 5.15 5.34 -2.25
N LEU A 118 4.17 5.16 -3.14
CA LEU A 118 4.20 4.11 -4.17
C LEU A 118 5.41 4.27 -5.11
N ALA A 119 5.70 5.50 -5.56
CA ALA A 119 6.86 5.76 -6.41
C ALA A 119 8.19 5.47 -5.70
N LEU A 120 8.32 5.83 -4.41
CA LEU A 120 9.49 5.57 -3.60
C LEU A 120 9.66 4.07 -3.29
N ALA A 121 8.56 3.36 -3.02
CA ALA A 121 8.59 1.92 -2.70
C ALA A 121 9.24 1.09 -3.81
N ARG A 122 8.98 1.43 -5.07
CA ARG A 122 9.56 0.78 -6.26
C ARG A 122 11.08 0.91 -6.37
N GLN A 123 11.65 1.91 -5.69
CA GLN A 123 13.08 2.21 -5.70
C GLN A 123 13.71 2.00 -4.33
N ALA A 124 12.96 1.50 -3.35
CA ALA A 124 13.50 1.19 -2.04
C ALA A 124 14.12 -0.22 -2.04
N GLY A 125 14.86 -0.55 -0.98
CA GLY A 125 15.12 -1.95 -0.64
C GLY A 125 13.84 -2.62 -0.13
N GLU A 126 13.84 -3.94 0.01
CA GLU A 126 12.66 -4.74 0.40
C GLU A 126 11.95 -4.22 1.65
N GLU A 127 12.66 -4.09 2.78
CA GLU A 127 12.08 -3.65 4.05
C GLU A 127 11.48 -2.24 3.97
N ALA A 128 12.23 -1.28 3.41
CA ALA A 128 11.74 0.09 3.27
C ALA A 128 10.61 0.19 2.24
N GLY A 129 10.64 -0.60 1.17
CA GLY A 129 9.61 -0.63 0.14
C GLY A 129 8.28 -1.14 0.68
N ASP A 130 8.31 -2.20 1.47
CA ASP A 130 7.15 -2.78 2.13
C ASP A 130 6.47 -1.81 3.09
N GLU A 131 7.27 -1.05 3.83
CA GLU A 131 6.78 -0.05 4.77
C GLU A 131 6.14 1.15 4.03
N LEU A 132 6.77 1.63 2.97
CA LEU A 132 6.24 2.70 2.13
C LEU A 132 4.95 2.28 1.41
N LEU A 133 4.90 1.04 0.91
CA LEU A 133 3.70 0.46 0.29
C LEU A 133 2.56 0.39 1.31
N THR A 134 2.85 -0.08 2.53
CA THR A 134 1.88 -0.10 3.64
C THR A 134 1.36 1.30 3.91
N ALA A 135 2.24 2.28 4.13
CA ALA A 135 1.86 3.67 4.36
C ALA A 135 0.94 4.25 3.27
N ALA A 136 1.25 3.97 1.99
CA ALA A 136 0.45 4.47 0.87
C ALA A 136 -1.00 3.96 0.92
N THR A 137 -1.22 2.72 1.37
CA THR A 137 -2.55 2.11 1.40
C THR A 137 -3.43 2.60 2.54
N LEU A 138 -2.81 3.24 3.54
CA LEU A 138 -3.49 3.88 4.68
C LEU A 138 -3.97 5.29 4.35
N ALA A 139 -3.60 5.86 3.20
CA ALA A 139 -3.95 7.22 2.83
C ALA A 139 -5.45 7.40 2.57
N ASP A 140 -6.02 8.45 3.15
CA ASP A 140 -7.41 8.82 2.90
C ASP A 140 -7.68 9.15 1.42
N SER A 141 -8.84 8.72 0.93
CA SER A 141 -9.35 9.05 -0.41
C SER A 141 -8.41 8.73 -1.58
N ALA A 142 -7.40 7.87 -1.36
CA ALA A 142 -6.43 7.45 -2.36
C ALA A 142 -6.90 6.16 -3.07
N VAL A 143 -6.93 6.20 -4.40
CA VAL A 143 -7.24 5.02 -5.23
C VAL A 143 -5.93 4.36 -5.62
N VAL A 144 -5.43 3.48 -4.76
CA VAL A 144 -4.09 2.86 -4.91
C VAL A 144 -4.09 1.55 -5.70
N TRP A 145 -5.24 0.89 -5.83
CA TRP A 145 -5.33 -0.45 -6.42
C TRP A 145 -4.77 -0.59 -7.85
N PRO A 146 -4.88 0.39 -8.79
CA PRO A 146 -4.34 0.19 -10.13
C PRO A 146 -2.81 0.05 -10.12
N GLU A 147 -2.16 0.83 -9.26
CA GLU A 147 -0.71 0.80 -9.10
C GLU A 147 -0.28 -0.47 -8.35
N LEU A 148 -1.00 -0.90 -7.32
CA LEU A 148 -0.73 -2.18 -6.66
C LEU A 148 -0.84 -3.37 -7.64
N LEU A 149 -1.85 -3.36 -8.52
CA LEU A 149 -2.01 -4.38 -9.56
C LEU A 149 -0.84 -4.38 -10.54
N ARG A 150 -0.36 -3.18 -10.91
CA ARG A 150 0.82 -3.05 -11.78
C ARG A 150 2.07 -3.58 -11.09
N MET A 151 2.30 -3.21 -9.83
CA MET A 151 3.44 -3.68 -9.04
C MET A 151 3.43 -5.19 -8.85
N ALA A 152 2.27 -5.79 -8.56
CA ALA A 152 2.13 -7.24 -8.40
C ALA A 152 2.56 -8.03 -9.64
N ARG A 153 2.43 -7.44 -10.84
CA ARG A 153 2.76 -8.05 -12.14
C ARG A 153 4.15 -7.72 -12.67
N GLU A 154 4.90 -6.87 -11.97
CA GLU A 154 6.16 -6.37 -12.48
C GLU A 154 7.32 -7.26 -12.05
N ASP A 155 7.78 -8.12 -12.97
CA ASP A 155 8.86 -9.09 -12.71
C ASP A 155 10.16 -8.44 -12.20
N GLY A 156 10.39 -7.17 -12.53
CA GLY A 156 11.55 -6.39 -12.07
C GLY A 156 11.50 -5.99 -10.59
N LEU A 157 10.36 -6.13 -9.90
CA LEU A 157 10.23 -5.84 -8.47
C LEU A 157 10.54 -7.08 -7.61
N PRO A 158 11.08 -6.90 -6.39
CA PRO A 158 11.30 -7.99 -5.44
C PRO A 158 10.03 -8.79 -5.19
N LEU A 159 10.17 -10.12 -5.04
CA LEU A 159 9.04 -11.03 -4.80
C LEU A 159 8.16 -10.59 -3.62
N GLU A 160 8.77 -10.26 -2.48
CA GLU A 160 8.02 -9.81 -1.30
C GLU A 160 7.24 -8.53 -1.56
N THR A 161 7.81 -7.56 -2.28
CA THR A 161 7.08 -6.35 -2.68
C THR A 161 5.87 -6.68 -3.56
N ARG A 162 5.99 -7.63 -4.48
CA ARG A 162 4.86 -8.09 -5.31
C ARG A 162 3.79 -8.80 -4.47
N ARG A 163 4.21 -9.67 -3.54
CA ARG A 163 3.31 -10.35 -2.58
C ARG A 163 2.57 -9.36 -1.70
N LYS A 164 3.27 -8.34 -1.18
CA LYS A 164 2.69 -7.27 -0.39
C LYS A 164 1.69 -6.44 -1.21
N ALA A 165 1.98 -6.17 -2.49
CA ALA A 165 1.03 -5.52 -3.38
C ALA A 165 -0.25 -6.36 -3.56
N VAL A 166 -0.13 -7.68 -3.74
CA VAL A 166 -1.28 -8.61 -3.76
C VAL A 166 -2.06 -8.60 -2.45
N PHE A 167 -1.37 -8.62 -1.31
CA PHE A 167 -2.01 -8.52 0.01
C PHE A 167 -2.86 -7.25 0.10
N TRP A 168 -2.29 -6.08 -0.21
CA TRP A 168 -3.00 -4.81 -0.14
C TRP A 168 -4.09 -4.65 -1.21
N LEU A 169 -3.97 -5.32 -2.37
CA LEU A 169 -5.09 -5.46 -3.32
C LEU A 169 -6.25 -6.25 -2.71
N GLY A 170 -5.97 -7.33 -1.96
CA GLY A 170 -6.97 -8.07 -1.20
C GLY A 170 -7.71 -7.20 -0.18
N GLN A 171 -6.97 -6.31 0.48
CA GLN A 171 -7.51 -5.35 1.45
C GLN A 171 -8.19 -4.14 0.81
N ALA A 172 -7.97 -3.88 -0.48
CA ALA A 172 -8.66 -2.82 -1.19
C ALA A 172 -10.11 -3.24 -1.45
N ALA A 173 -11.07 -2.44 -0.98
CA ALA A 173 -12.48 -2.75 -1.18
C ALA A 173 -12.89 -2.52 -2.65
N GLY A 174 -13.65 -3.48 -3.19
CA GLY A 174 -14.47 -3.30 -4.39
C GLY A 174 -14.16 -4.29 -5.52
N GLU A 175 -15.18 -4.49 -6.36
CA GLU A 175 -15.18 -5.41 -7.50
C GLU A 175 -13.96 -5.26 -8.43
N ALA A 176 -13.46 -4.03 -8.62
CA ALA A 176 -12.28 -3.78 -9.46
C ALA A 176 -10.99 -4.41 -8.90
N ALA A 177 -10.81 -4.37 -7.57
CA ALA A 177 -9.67 -5.01 -6.92
C ALA A 177 -9.78 -6.54 -7.00
N THR A 178 -10.99 -7.09 -6.79
CA THR A 178 -11.26 -8.53 -6.96
C THR A 178 -10.97 -9.00 -8.39
N ARG A 179 -11.41 -8.26 -9.42
CA ARG A 179 -11.07 -8.57 -10.82
C ARG A 179 -9.56 -8.50 -11.06
N GLY A 180 -8.86 -7.55 -10.43
CA GLY A 180 -7.41 -7.47 -10.44
C GLY A 180 -6.75 -8.75 -9.92
N LEU A 181 -7.19 -9.25 -8.76
CA LEU A 181 -6.67 -10.48 -8.17
C LEU A 181 -6.95 -11.73 -9.02
N ASP A 182 -8.17 -11.86 -9.55
CA ASP A 182 -8.51 -12.96 -10.48
C ASP A 182 -7.58 -12.95 -11.70
N SER A 183 -7.36 -11.76 -12.26
CA SER A 183 -6.47 -11.59 -13.41
C SER A 183 -4.99 -11.83 -13.10
N ILE A 184 -4.55 -11.79 -11.84
CA ILE A 184 -3.21 -12.24 -11.43
C ILE A 184 -3.20 -13.77 -11.35
N ALA A 185 -4.17 -14.38 -10.67
CA ALA A 185 -4.21 -15.82 -10.45
C ALA A 185 -4.23 -16.64 -11.77
N VAL A 186 -4.93 -16.14 -12.80
CA VAL A 186 -5.05 -16.82 -14.10
C VAL A 186 -3.94 -16.50 -15.10
N ASP A 187 -3.09 -15.50 -14.83
CA ASP A 187 -1.98 -15.14 -15.73
C ASP A 187 -0.87 -16.19 -15.66
N ASP A 188 -0.66 -16.94 -16.75
CA ASP A 188 0.29 -18.05 -16.81
C ASP A 188 1.76 -17.61 -16.88
N ARG A 189 2.01 -16.33 -17.20
CA ARG A 189 3.35 -15.73 -17.27
C ARG A 189 3.88 -15.32 -15.90
N GLY A 190 2.99 -15.12 -14.93
CA GLY A 190 3.34 -14.66 -13.60
C GLY A 190 4.00 -15.73 -12.73
N ASP A 191 4.83 -15.27 -11.79
CA ASP A 191 5.42 -16.08 -10.73
C ASP A 191 4.35 -16.86 -9.95
N LEU A 192 4.55 -18.17 -9.80
CA LEU A 192 3.59 -19.06 -9.15
C LEU A 192 3.26 -18.60 -7.72
N GLU A 193 4.25 -18.15 -6.96
CA GLU A 193 4.04 -17.73 -5.58
C GLU A 193 3.14 -16.48 -5.50
N VAL A 194 3.34 -15.51 -6.40
CA VAL A 194 2.46 -14.32 -6.50
C VAL A 194 1.04 -14.74 -6.86
N ARG A 195 0.88 -15.67 -7.78
CA ARG A 195 -0.43 -16.19 -8.21
C ARG A 195 -1.14 -16.94 -7.09
N GLU A 196 -0.42 -17.73 -6.31
CA GLU A 196 -0.94 -18.40 -5.12
C GLU A 196 -1.38 -17.40 -4.05
N HIS A 197 -0.64 -16.31 -3.86
CA HIS A 197 -1.05 -15.21 -2.99
C HIS A 197 -2.32 -14.53 -3.49
N ALA A 198 -2.51 -14.41 -4.82
CA ALA A 198 -3.74 -13.85 -5.37
C ALA A 198 -4.95 -14.76 -5.10
N VAL A 199 -4.78 -16.08 -5.17
CA VAL A 199 -5.82 -17.05 -4.77
C VAL A 199 -6.18 -16.91 -3.29
N PHE A 200 -5.20 -16.74 -2.41
CA PHE A 200 -5.46 -16.44 -1.00
C PHE A 200 -6.16 -15.09 -0.81
N ALA A 201 -5.70 -14.04 -1.48
CA ALA A 201 -6.35 -12.73 -1.38
C ALA A 201 -7.82 -12.77 -1.85
N LEU A 202 -8.15 -13.58 -2.86
CA LEU A 202 -9.53 -13.84 -3.30
C LEU A 202 -10.38 -14.53 -2.23
N SER A 203 -9.81 -15.41 -1.40
CA SER A 203 -10.56 -16.06 -0.30
C SER A 203 -10.92 -15.10 0.83
N GLN A 204 -10.19 -14.01 0.97
CA GLN A 204 -10.46 -12.97 1.96
C GLN A 204 -11.47 -11.92 1.47
N ARG A 205 -11.96 -12.02 0.22
CA ARG A 205 -12.96 -11.11 -0.34
C ARG A 205 -14.37 -11.48 0.15
N PRO A 206 -15.33 -10.53 0.13
CA PRO A 206 -16.74 -10.84 0.34
C PRO A 206 -17.19 -12.04 -0.50
N ALA A 207 -18.04 -12.90 0.06
CA ALA A 207 -18.38 -14.18 -0.55
C ALA A 207 -19.00 -14.04 -1.95
N ASP A 208 -19.79 -12.99 -2.20
CA ASP A 208 -20.37 -12.67 -3.49
C ASP A 208 -19.32 -12.31 -4.57
N GLU A 209 -18.17 -11.78 -4.17
CA GLU A 209 -17.04 -11.46 -5.04
C GLU A 209 -16.03 -12.62 -5.17
N GLY A 210 -15.57 -13.17 -4.03
CA GLY A 210 -14.46 -14.12 -3.96
C GLY A 210 -14.81 -15.53 -4.41
N VAL A 211 -15.94 -16.07 -3.93
CA VAL A 211 -16.35 -17.45 -4.23
C VAL A 211 -16.52 -17.71 -5.73
N PRO A 212 -17.18 -16.83 -6.53
CA PRO A 212 -17.23 -17.02 -7.97
C PRO A 212 -15.86 -17.06 -8.65
N ALA A 213 -14.89 -16.27 -8.18
CA ALA A 213 -13.53 -16.28 -8.73
C ALA A 213 -12.80 -17.58 -8.39
N LEU A 214 -12.87 -18.03 -7.13
CA LEU A 214 -12.29 -19.29 -6.70
C LEU A 214 -12.90 -20.49 -7.45
N ILE A 215 -14.21 -20.50 -7.69
CA ILE A 215 -14.87 -21.55 -8.50
C ILE A 215 -14.31 -21.58 -9.93
N ARG A 216 -14.14 -20.42 -10.57
CA ARG A 216 -13.51 -20.35 -11.91
C ARG A 216 -12.11 -20.95 -11.89
N ILE A 217 -11.28 -20.53 -10.93
CA ILE A 217 -9.90 -21.02 -10.79
C ILE A 217 -9.89 -22.53 -10.58
N ALA A 218 -10.73 -23.06 -9.69
CA ALA A 218 -10.83 -24.49 -9.40
C ALA A 218 -11.22 -25.31 -10.65
N ARG A 219 -12.08 -24.78 -11.52
CA ARG A 219 -12.54 -25.48 -12.73
C ARG A 219 -11.56 -25.40 -13.89
N SER A 220 -11.00 -24.22 -14.16
CA SER A 220 -10.38 -23.93 -15.46
C SER A 220 -8.91 -23.52 -15.40
N ASN A 221 -8.34 -23.28 -14.22
CA ASN A 221 -6.93 -22.86 -14.15
C ASN A 221 -6.03 -24.00 -14.64
N PRO A 222 -5.11 -23.76 -15.61
CA PRO A 222 -4.24 -24.81 -16.14
C PRO A 222 -3.28 -25.37 -15.08
N HIS A 223 -2.90 -24.56 -14.09
CA HIS A 223 -1.93 -24.94 -13.07
C HIS A 223 -2.57 -25.76 -11.94
N PRO A 224 -2.15 -27.02 -11.71
CA PRO A 224 -2.78 -27.91 -10.73
C PRO A 224 -2.73 -27.38 -9.29
N GLU A 225 -1.61 -26.76 -8.88
CA GLU A 225 -1.51 -26.18 -7.53
C GLU A 225 -2.50 -25.04 -7.30
N LEU A 226 -2.80 -24.23 -8.31
CA LEU A 226 -3.76 -23.14 -8.17
C LEU A 226 -5.19 -23.68 -8.06
N ARG A 227 -5.53 -24.74 -8.82
CA ARG A 227 -6.81 -25.44 -8.64
C ARG A 227 -6.93 -26.02 -7.23
N ARG A 228 -5.88 -26.68 -6.74
CA ARG A 228 -5.83 -27.26 -5.39
C ARG A 228 -6.02 -26.19 -4.31
N LYS A 229 -5.32 -25.06 -4.40
CA LYS A 229 -5.50 -23.96 -3.44
C LYS A 229 -6.88 -23.33 -3.50
N ALA A 230 -7.46 -23.16 -4.70
CA ALA A 230 -8.82 -22.65 -4.82
C ALA A 230 -9.85 -23.60 -4.16
N LEU A 231 -9.72 -24.92 -4.38
CA LEU A 231 -10.56 -25.92 -3.71
C LEU A 231 -10.38 -25.89 -2.18
N PHE A 232 -9.14 -25.74 -1.70
CA PHE A 232 -8.86 -25.61 -0.27
C PHE A 232 -9.62 -24.44 0.36
N TRP A 233 -9.52 -23.24 -0.23
CA TRP A 233 -10.22 -22.06 0.29
C TRP A 233 -11.73 -22.12 0.14
N LEU A 234 -12.24 -22.70 -0.95
CA LEU A 234 -13.67 -22.98 -1.10
C LEU A 234 -14.19 -23.90 0.01
N GLY A 235 -13.39 -24.89 0.43
CA GLY A 235 -13.73 -25.76 1.56
C GLY A 235 -13.79 -25.05 2.92
N GLN A 236 -13.16 -23.87 3.05
CA GLN A 236 -13.21 -23.04 4.26
C GLN A 236 -14.30 -21.95 4.19
N SER A 237 -14.95 -21.77 3.03
CA SER A 237 -15.86 -20.64 2.81
C SER A 237 -17.26 -20.83 3.40
N GLU A 238 -17.64 -22.07 3.73
CA GLU A 238 -19.01 -22.46 4.13
C GLU A 238 -20.11 -22.06 3.10
N ASP A 239 -19.72 -21.67 1.88
CA ASP A 239 -20.64 -21.20 0.86
C ASP A 239 -21.33 -22.38 0.13
N PRO A 240 -22.67 -22.39 -0.01
CA PRO A 240 -23.39 -23.46 -0.71
C PRO A 240 -22.93 -23.71 -2.15
N ARG A 241 -22.38 -22.69 -2.83
CA ARG A 241 -21.83 -22.82 -4.19
C ARG A 241 -20.56 -23.66 -4.21
N ALA A 242 -19.76 -23.62 -3.13
CA ALA A 242 -18.60 -24.49 -2.97
C ALA A 242 -19.02 -25.95 -2.81
N LEU A 243 -20.06 -26.23 -2.02
CA LEU A 243 -20.62 -27.57 -1.88
C LEU A 243 -21.11 -28.12 -3.23
N THR A 244 -21.85 -27.31 -3.98
CA THR A 244 -22.33 -27.67 -5.33
C THR A 244 -21.16 -28.05 -6.25
N LEU A 245 -20.06 -27.27 -6.24
CA LEU A 245 -18.86 -27.59 -7.00
C LEU A 245 -18.26 -28.94 -6.58
N PHE A 246 -18.15 -29.21 -5.27
CA PHE A 246 -17.58 -30.47 -4.80
C PHE A 246 -18.44 -31.68 -5.19
N GLU A 247 -19.77 -31.55 -5.12
CA GLU A 247 -20.68 -32.60 -5.61
C GLU A 247 -20.50 -32.88 -7.10
N GLU A 248 -20.24 -31.87 -7.91
CA GLU A 248 -20.00 -32.05 -9.35
C GLU A 248 -18.66 -32.72 -9.64
N ILE A 249 -17.59 -32.38 -8.89
CA ILE A 249 -16.23 -32.90 -9.13
C ILE A 249 -16.05 -34.33 -8.59
N LEU A 250 -16.79 -34.70 -7.54
CA LEU A 250 -16.67 -36.01 -6.88
C LEU A 250 -17.61 -37.08 -7.45
N ARG A 251 -18.51 -36.72 -8.36
CA ARG A 251 -19.32 -37.66 -9.14
C ARG A 251 -18.51 -38.28 -10.28
#